data_AF-A0A9D9L8P0-F1
#
_entry.id   AF-A0A9D9L8P0-F1
#
_cell.length_a   1.000
_cell.length_b   1.000
_cell.length_c   1.000
_cell.angle_alpha   90.00
_cell.angle_beta   90.00
_cell.angle_gamma   90.00
#
_symmetry.space_group_name_H-M   'P 1'
#
loop_
_entity.id
_entity.type
_entity.pdbx_description
1 polymer ?
#
loop_
_entity_poly.entity_id
_entity_poly.type
_entity_poly.pdbx_seq_one_letter_code
_entity_poly.pdbx_strand_id
1 'polypeptide(L)'
;MKLNPLIENAYKVLDGGNLEREEAVALAHGIAGADILDLVSLANKVRIAFAPKDTGSCSIVNAKCGKCGENCRFCAQSVHYHTHIDTFPLL
;
A
#
# COMPACT_ATOMS: atom_id res chain seq x y z
N MET A 1 -10.55 -27.64 -0.32
CA MET A 1 -9.58 -26.62 -0.79
C MET A 1 -8.85 -26.13 0.44
N LYS A 2 -7.51 -26.21 0.46
CA LYS A 2 -6.70 -25.85 1.62
C LYS A 2 -6.05 -24.50 1.36
N LEU A 3 -6.17 -23.57 2.31
CA LEU A 3 -5.50 -22.28 2.24
C LEU A 3 -3.97 -22.45 2.31
N ASN A 4 -3.25 -21.49 1.74
CA ASN A 4 -1.81 -21.38 1.96
C ASN A 4 -1.53 -21.20 3.47
N PRO A 5 -0.58 -21.95 4.07
CA PRO A 5 -0.31 -21.89 5.51
C PRO A 5 0.08 -20.49 6.02
N LEU A 6 0.71 -19.67 5.17
CA LEU A 6 1.06 -18.29 5.54
C LEU A 6 -0.20 -17.43 5.71
N ILE A 7 -1.19 -17.61 4.83
CA ILE A 7 -2.47 -16.91 4.91
C ILE A 7 -3.26 -17.43 6.11
N GLU A 8 -3.30 -18.75 6.32
CA GLU A 8 -3.95 -19.38 7.47
C GLU A 8 -3.42 -18.82 8.80
N ASN A 9 -2.10 -18.74 8.97
CA ASN A 9 -1.50 -18.12 10.15
C ASN A 9 -1.87 -16.63 10.29
N ALA A 10 -1.97 -15.90 9.17
CA ALA A 10 -2.32 -14.49 9.18
C ALA A 10 -3.75 -14.19 9.65
N TYR A 11 -4.65 -15.19 9.71
CA TYR A 11 -6.01 -14.98 10.22
C TYR A 11 -6.05 -14.49 11.68
N LYS A 12 -5.00 -14.74 12.47
CA LYS A 12 -4.87 -14.27 13.87
C LYS A 12 -5.05 -12.76 14.03
N VAL A 13 -4.84 -11.97 12.97
CA VAL A 13 -5.06 -10.51 12.99
C VAL A 13 -6.53 -10.13 13.15
N LEU A 14 -7.46 -11.00 12.74
CA LEU A 14 -8.89 -10.79 12.96
C LEU A 14 -9.28 -10.94 14.43
N ASP A 15 -8.50 -11.71 15.19
CA ASP A 15 -8.68 -11.89 16.64
C ASP A 15 -7.90 -10.84 17.47
N GLY A 16 -7.38 -9.79 16.82
CA GLY A 16 -6.60 -8.73 17.46
C GLY A 16 -5.11 -9.05 17.62
N GLY A 17 -4.62 -10.15 17.04
CA GLY A 17 -3.19 -10.44 16.95
C GLY A 17 -2.45 -9.52 15.96
N ASN A 18 -1.12 -9.53 16.03
CA ASN A 18 -0.26 -8.80 15.10
C ASN A 18 0.54 -9.77 14.22
N LEU A 19 0.94 -9.29 13.04
CA LEU A 19 1.97 -9.93 12.22
C LEU A 19 3.34 -9.41 12.64
N GLU A 20 4.25 -10.31 12.97
CA GLU A 20 5.66 -9.97 13.12
C GLU A 20 6.27 -9.67 11.74
N ARG A 21 7.39 -8.95 11.73
CA ARG A 21 8.06 -8.52 10.49
C ARG A 21 8.34 -9.71 9.57
N GLU A 22 8.84 -10.80 10.13
CA GLU A 22 9.21 -12.01 9.41
C GLU A 22 7.99 -12.66 8.74
N GLU A 23 6.84 -12.66 9.41
CA GLU A 23 5.58 -13.19 8.87
C GLU A 23 5.05 -12.31 7.73
N ALA A 24 5.13 -10.98 7.88
CA ALA A 24 4.73 -10.04 6.85
C ALA A 24 5.62 -10.16 5.59
N VAL A 25 6.93 -10.33 5.78
CA VAL A 25 7.89 -10.57 4.69
C VAL A 25 7.62 -11.91 4.00
N ALA A 26 7.32 -12.97 4.78
CA ALA A 26 6.97 -14.26 4.22
C ALA A 26 5.69 -14.20 3.37
N LEU A 27 4.66 -13.46 3.80
CA LEU A 27 3.47 -13.21 2.98
C LEU A 27 3.80 -12.46 1.69
N ALA A 28 4.62 -11.41 1.76
CA ALA A 28 4.96 -10.57 0.62
C ALA A 28 5.72 -11.33 -0.48
N HIS A 29 6.58 -12.29 -0.11
CA HIS A 29 7.39 -13.05 -1.06
C HIS A 29 6.83 -14.45 -1.38
N GLY A 30 6.07 -15.04 -0.46
CA GLY A 30 5.63 -16.43 -0.54
C GLY A 30 4.25 -16.65 -1.14
N ILE A 31 3.45 -15.59 -1.32
CA ILE A 31 2.12 -15.68 -1.93
C ILE A 31 2.19 -15.35 -3.42
N ALA A 32 1.65 -16.25 -4.25
CA ALA A 32 1.62 -16.11 -5.70
C ALA A 32 0.40 -16.81 -6.31
N GLY A 33 0.10 -16.50 -7.58
CA GLY A 33 -0.96 -17.16 -8.33
C GLY A 33 -2.34 -17.01 -7.69
N ALA A 34 -3.07 -18.12 -7.57
CA ALA A 34 -4.44 -18.13 -7.06
C ALA A 34 -4.53 -17.73 -5.57
N ASP A 35 -3.49 -18.00 -4.78
CA ASP A 35 -3.43 -17.68 -3.34
C ASP A 35 -3.50 -16.17 -3.08
N ILE A 36 -3.19 -15.32 -4.08
CA ILE A 36 -3.31 -13.87 -3.97
C ILE A 36 -4.76 -13.47 -3.64
N LEU A 37 -5.75 -14.15 -4.22
CA LEU A 37 -7.15 -13.83 -3.99
C LEU A 37 -7.59 -14.19 -2.56
N ASP A 38 -7.01 -15.24 -1.98
CA ASP A 38 -7.23 -15.60 -0.57
C ASP A 38 -6.62 -14.55 0.36
N LEU A 39 -5.43 -14.02 0.05
CA LEU A 39 -4.81 -12.93 0.82
C LEU A 39 -5.63 -11.63 0.72
N VAL A 40 -6.10 -11.29 -0.48
CA VAL A 40 -6.99 -10.13 -0.70
C VAL A 40 -8.30 -10.30 0.07
N SER A 41 -8.87 -11.51 0.08
CA SER A 41 -10.08 -11.84 0.86
C SER A 41 -9.85 -11.62 2.35
N LEU A 42 -8.73 -12.10 2.91
CA LEU A 42 -8.35 -11.86 4.30
C LEU A 42 -8.16 -10.36 4.58
N ALA A 43 -7.41 -9.63 3.74
CA ALA A 43 -7.22 -8.19 3.89
C ALA A 43 -8.55 -7.42 3.90
N ASN A 44 -9.52 -7.84 3.08
CA ASN A 44 -10.85 -7.26 3.06
C ASN A 44 -11.64 -7.55 4.35
N LYS A 45 -11.51 -8.75 4.94
CA LYS A 45 -12.11 -9.07 6.25
C LYS A 45 -11.54 -8.17 7.35
N VAL A 46 -10.23 -7.94 7.35
CA VAL A 46 -9.56 -7.03 8.28
C VAL A 46 -10.09 -5.61 8.13
N ARG A 47 -10.18 -5.10 6.89
CA ARG A 47 -10.79 -3.80 6.61
C ARG A 47 -12.22 -3.69 7.15
N ILE A 48 -13.06 -4.71 6.95
CA ILE A 48 -14.46 -4.69 7.44
C ILE A 48 -14.52 -4.72 8.98
N ALA A 49 -13.61 -5.45 9.62
CA ALA A 49 -13.58 -5.57 11.08
C ALA A 49 -13.10 -4.29 11.78
N PHE A 50 -12.11 -3.59 11.20
CA PHE A 50 -11.39 -2.52 11.91
C PHE A 50 -11.49 -1.13 11.27
N ALA A 51 -11.76 -1.01 9.97
CA ALA A 51 -11.86 0.31 9.34
C ALA A 51 -13.24 0.95 9.61
N PRO A 52 -13.32 2.29 9.70
CA PRO A 52 -14.59 2.99 9.73
C PRO A 52 -15.47 2.60 8.53
N LYS A 53 -16.78 2.50 8.76
CA LYS A 53 -17.76 2.19 7.71
C LYS A 53 -17.96 3.35 6.75
N ASP A 54 -17.77 4.58 7.24
CA ASP A 54 -17.87 5.79 6.45
C ASP A 54 -16.53 6.06 5.75
N THR A 55 -16.55 6.20 4.44
CA THR A 55 -15.37 6.59 3.66
C THR A 55 -15.24 8.11 3.64
N GLY A 56 -14.14 8.64 4.19
CA GLY A 56 -13.82 10.06 4.07
C GLY A 56 -13.23 10.41 2.70
N SER A 57 -13.50 11.61 2.21
CA SER A 57 -12.83 12.16 1.02
C SER A 57 -11.65 13.04 1.43
N CYS A 58 -10.48 12.78 0.86
CA CYS A 58 -9.33 13.66 0.94
C CYS A 58 -8.97 14.13 -0.47
N SER A 59 -8.74 15.44 -0.64
CA SER A 59 -8.28 16.00 -1.90
C SER A 59 -6.79 16.30 -1.81
N ILE A 60 -6.03 15.88 -2.82
CA ILE A 60 -4.62 16.23 -2.96
C ILE A 60 -4.51 17.36 -3.97
N VAL A 61 -3.79 18.42 -3.60
CA VAL A 61 -3.52 19.57 -4.48
C VAL A 61 -2.02 19.68 -4.71
N ASN A 62 -1.62 19.76 -5.97
CA ASN A 62 -0.24 19.98 -6.34
C ASN A 62 0.12 21.47 -6.18
N ALA A 63 0.51 21.87 -4.97
CA ALA A 63 0.94 23.24 -4.69
C ALA A 63 2.26 23.59 -5.39
N LYS A 64 3.15 22.61 -5.60
CA LYS A 64 4.51 22.82 -6.11
C LYS A 64 4.87 21.76 -7.16
N CYS A 65 4.78 22.14 -8.43
CA CYS A 65 5.03 21.24 -9.56
C CYS A 65 6.45 21.42 -10.15
N GLY A 66 7.23 20.34 -10.24
CA GLY A 66 8.51 20.26 -10.98
C GLY A 66 9.65 21.10 -10.41
N LYS A 67 9.50 21.61 -9.18
CA LYS A 67 10.44 22.57 -8.56
C LYS A 67 11.03 22.08 -7.24
N CYS A 68 10.95 20.78 -6.96
CA CYS A 68 11.48 20.22 -5.73
C CYS A 68 13.01 20.17 -5.78
N GLY A 69 13.67 20.74 -4.76
CA GLY A 69 15.14 20.74 -4.67
C GLY A 69 15.75 19.39 -4.28
N GLU A 70 14.91 18.45 -3.81
CA GLU A 70 15.33 17.11 -3.41
C GLU A 70 15.76 16.27 -4.62
N ASN A 71 16.79 15.44 -4.45
CA ASN A 71 17.38 14.61 -5.51
C ASN A 71 16.86 13.16 -5.49
N CYS A 72 15.54 13.01 -5.42
CA CYS A 72 14.91 11.69 -5.44
C CYS A 72 14.84 11.13 -6.87
N ARG A 73 15.59 10.07 -7.18
CA ARG A 73 15.71 9.47 -8.53
C ARG A 73 14.39 9.00 -9.15
N PHE A 74 13.43 8.62 -8.32
CA PHE A 74 12.11 8.17 -8.76
C PHE A 74 11.10 9.31 -8.89
N CYS A 75 11.45 10.53 -8.45
CA CYS A 75 10.48 11.60 -8.28
C CYS A 75 10.46 12.52 -9.50
N ALA A 76 9.32 12.57 -10.18
CA ALA A 76 9.10 13.49 -11.31
C ALA A 76 9.18 14.97 -10.92
N GLN A 77 8.98 15.30 -9.64
CA GLN A 77 9.00 16.67 -9.13
C GLN A 77 10.42 17.22 -8.87
N SER A 78 11.44 16.35 -8.91
CA SER A 78 12.82 16.70 -8.63
C SER A 78 13.43 17.53 -9.76
N VAL A 79 14.07 18.64 -9.42
CA VAL A 79 14.77 19.51 -10.39
C VAL A 79 16.03 18.87 -10.98
N HIS A 80 16.49 17.76 -10.41
CA HIS A 80 17.70 17.05 -10.84
C HIS A 80 17.43 16.09 -12.00
N TYR A 81 16.16 15.82 -12.34
CA TYR A 81 15.77 14.86 -13.38
C TYR A 81 14.76 15.44 -14.37
N HIS A 82 15.00 15.21 -15.65
CA HIS A 82 14.07 15.59 -16.72
C HIS A 82 13.06 14.46 -16.93
N THR A 83 11.84 14.62 -16.42
CA THR A 83 10.79 13.57 -16.42
C THR A 83 9.60 13.89 -17.33
N HIS A 84 9.70 14.92 -18.18
CA HIS A 84 8.68 15.32 -19.16
C HIS A 84 7.30 15.65 -18.55
N ILE A 85 7.26 16.16 -17.32
CA ILE A 85 6.02 16.66 -16.71
C ILE A 85 5.78 18.13 -17.06
N ASP A 86 4.50 18.51 -17.17
CA ASP A 86 4.11 19.91 -17.23
C ASP A 86 4.29 20.59 -15.88
N THR A 87 4.92 21.77 -15.88
CA THR A 87 5.14 22.56 -14.66
C THR A 87 4.21 23.76 -14.61
N PHE A 88 3.58 23.97 -13.47
CA PHE A 88 2.67 25.09 -13.22
C PHE A 88 3.23 26.03 -12.13
N PRO A 89 2.77 27.29 -12.06
CA PRO A 89 3.10 28.20 -10.97
C PRO A 89 2.74 27.61 -9.60
N LEU A 90 3.41 28.10 -8.56
CA LEU A 90 3.03 27.80 -7.18
C LEU A 90 1.63 28.38 -6.92
N LEU A 91 0.76 27.58 -6.29
CA LEU A 91 -0.55 28.04 -5.81
C LEU A 91 -0.43 29.01 -4.62
#